data_AF-A0A5C3NTK3-F1
#
_entry.id   AF-A0A5C3NTK3-F1
#
_cell.length_a   1.000
_cell.length_b   1.000
_cell.length_c   1.000
_cell.angle_alpha   90.00
_cell.angle_beta   90.00
_cell.angle_gamma   90.00
#
_symmetry.space_group_name_H-M   'P 1'
#
loop_
_entity.id
_entity.type
_entity.pdbx_description
1 polymer ?
#
loop_
_entity_poly.entity_id
_entity_poly.type
_entity_poly.pdbx_seq_one_letter_code
_entity_poly.pdbx_strand_id
1 'polypeptide(L)'
;WTTDEQATWLTERVRRFTDAQADGTTRPFFNATTESWVVSWPVDPPTAEDIAKQDGDEEAAKREKFSKLRSRIEWWFRNHTRANSTGSTNKSKAVLSLTRKRTQPLMPYQAYMHL
;
A
#
# COMPACT_ATOMS: atom_id res chain seq x y z
N TRP A 1 7.57 -9.08 -8.18
CA TRP A 1 6.36 -8.84 -8.98
C TRP A 1 6.62 -7.78 -10.03
N THR A 2 7.47 -6.80 -9.75
CA THR A 2 8.12 -5.96 -10.75
C THR A 2 9.48 -6.50 -11.14
N THR A 3 9.90 -6.29 -12.39
CA THR A 3 11.32 -6.36 -12.81
C THR A 3 12.07 -5.12 -12.32
N ASP A 4 13.40 -5.11 -12.43
CA ASP A 4 14.22 -3.96 -11.99
C ASP A 4 13.88 -2.69 -12.77
N GLU A 5 13.64 -2.81 -14.08
CA GLU A 5 13.21 -1.71 -14.95
C GLU A 5 11.84 -1.15 -14.56
N GLN A 6 10.93 -2.03 -14.14
CA GLN A 6 9.61 -1.65 -13.66
C GLN A 6 9.71 -0.93 -12.29
N ALA A 7 10.63 -1.35 -11.43
CA ALA A 7 10.88 -0.72 -10.15
C ALA A 7 11.50 0.68 -10.31
N THR A 8 12.46 0.87 -11.23
CA THR A 8 13.05 2.19 -11.52
C THR A 8 11.99 3.14 -12.06
N TRP A 9 11.14 2.68 -12.99
CA TRP A 9 10.04 3.47 -13.53
C TRP A 9 9.04 3.95 -12.47
N LEU A 10 8.71 3.09 -11.49
CA LEU A 10 7.84 3.46 -10.38
C LEU A 10 8.53 4.44 -9.42
N THR A 11 9.83 4.24 -9.19
CA THR A 11 10.66 5.08 -8.31
C THR A 11 10.75 6.52 -8.83
N GLU A 12 10.91 6.71 -10.13
CA GLU A 12 10.89 8.04 -10.76
C GLU A 12 9.58 8.81 -10.50
N ARG A 13 8.46 8.08 -10.35
CA ARG A 13 7.13 8.65 -10.15
C ARG A 13 6.77 8.85 -8.67
N VAL A 14 7.63 8.47 -7.74
CA VAL A 14 7.41 8.64 -6.29
C VAL A 14 7.21 10.12 -5.94
N ARG A 15 7.96 11.04 -6.56
CA ARG A 15 7.79 12.49 -6.32
C ARG A 15 6.39 12.99 -6.70
N ARG A 16 5.91 12.58 -7.88
CA ARG A 16 4.55 12.92 -8.33
C ARG A 16 3.48 12.32 -7.42
N PHE A 17 3.75 11.14 -6.85
CA PHE A 17 2.86 10.53 -5.86
C PHE A 17 2.83 11.33 -4.55
N THR A 18 3.97 11.82 -4.05
CA THR A 18 4.00 12.65 -2.84
C THR A 18 3.27 13.97 -3.02
N ASP A 19 3.40 14.58 -4.20
CA ASP A 19 2.67 15.81 -4.56
C ASP A 19 1.16 15.53 -4.62
N ALA A 20 0.75 14.47 -5.31
CA ALA A 20 -0.65 14.06 -5.39
C ALA A 20 -1.24 13.63 -4.04
N GLN A 21 -0.41 13.18 -3.08
CA GLN A 21 -0.83 12.89 -1.73
C GLN A 21 -1.05 14.17 -0.92
N ALA A 22 -0.22 15.19 -1.11
CA ALA A 22 -0.40 16.50 -0.50
C ALA A 22 -1.67 17.21 -1.02
N ASP A 23 -1.93 17.09 -2.32
CA ASP A 23 -3.08 17.73 -2.99
C ASP A 23 -4.40 16.92 -2.86
N GLY A 24 -4.35 15.70 -2.32
CA GLY A 24 -5.52 14.81 -2.23
C GLY A 24 -5.97 14.24 -3.59
N THR A 25 -5.16 14.38 -4.64
CA THR A 25 -5.44 13.94 -6.02
C THR A 25 -4.87 12.55 -6.33
N THR A 26 -4.82 11.67 -5.33
CA THR A 26 -4.18 10.35 -5.43
C THR A 26 -4.92 9.41 -6.40
N ARG A 27 -6.26 9.51 -6.49
CA ARG A 27 -7.07 8.69 -7.42
C ARG A 27 -6.74 8.99 -8.90
N PRO A 28 -6.78 10.26 -9.36
CA PRO A 28 -6.32 10.63 -10.70
C PRO A 28 -4.90 10.19 -11.01
N PHE A 29 -3.97 10.33 -10.05
CA PHE A 29 -2.59 9.88 -10.20
C PHE A 29 -2.51 8.37 -10.48
N PHE A 30 -3.24 7.54 -9.72
CA PHE A 30 -3.24 6.10 -9.95
C PHE A 30 -3.87 5.71 -11.29
N ASN A 31 -4.91 6.42 -11.74
CA ASN A 31 -5.49 6.18 -13.07
C ASN A 31 -4.45 6.43 -14.16
N ALA A 32 -3.84 7.62 -14.18
CA ALA A 32 -2.83 8.00 -15.16
C ALA A 32 -1.57 7.10 -15.11
N THR A 33 -1.17 6.70 -13.90
CA THR A 33 -0.02 5.81 -13.70
C THR A 33 -0.32 4.39 -14.18
N THR A 34 -1.55 3.89 -13.96
CA THR A 34 -1.94 2.56 -14.45
C THR A 34 -2.08 2.55 -15.98
N GLU A 35 -2.63 3.60 -16.58
CA GLU A 35 -2.72 3.73 -18.03
C GLU A 35 -1.33 3.76 -18.68
N SER A 36 -0.43 4.61 -18.18
CA SER A 36 0.94 4.66 -18.68
C SER A 36 1.72 3.37 -18.43
N TRP A 37 1.44 2.65 -17.34
CA TRP A 37 2.02 1.34 -17.07
C TRP A 37 1.61 0.30 -18.11
N VAL A 38 0.33 0.21 -18.44
CA VAL A 38 -0.19 -0.77 -19.40
C VAL A 38 0.32 -0.52 -20.82
N VAL A 39 0.60 0.74 -21.18
CA VAL A 39 1.24 1.09 -22.45
C VAL A 39 2.68 0.58 -22.53
N SER A 40 3.44 0.69 -21.43
CA SER A 40 4.83 0.23 -21.38
C SER A 40 4.97 -1.28 -21.15
N TRP A 41 4.04 -1.87 -20.38
CA TRP A 41 4.00 -3.29 -20.05
C TRP A 41 2.58 -3.83 -20.25
N PRO A 42 2.25 -4.32 -21.46
CA PRO A 42 0.96 -4.90 -21.73
C PRO A 42 0.71 -6.11 -20.81
N VAL A 43 -0.51 -6.21 -20.30
CA VAL A 43 -0.93 -7.32 -19.44
C VAL A 43 -1.25 -8.51 -20.32
N ASP A 44 -0.67 -9.67 -20.00
CA ASP A 44 -0.97 -10.92 -20.70
C ASP A 44 -2.47 -11.23 -20.63
N PRO A 45 -3.04 -11.83 -21.70
CA PRO A 45 -4.44 -12.20 -21.74
C PRO A 45 -4.83 -13.12 -20.56
N PRO A 46 -6.11 -13.15 -20.15
CA PRO A 46 -6.59 -14.07 -19.13
C PRO A 46 -6.27 -15.52 -19.51
N THR A 47 -5.73 -16.28 -18.56
CA THR A 47 -5.58 -17.73 -18.72
C THR A 47 -6.93 -18.42 -18.55
N ALA A 48 -7.10 -19.62 -19.11
CA ALA A 48 -8.34 -20.38 -19.01
C ALA A 48 -8.82 -20.59 -17.55
N GLU A 49 -7.89 -20.68 -16.60
CA GLU A 49 -8.18 -20.76 -15.16
C GLU A 49 -8.80 -19.47 -14.60
N ASP A 50 -8.38 -18.31 -15.09
CA ASP A 50 -8.90 -17.02 -14.64
C ASP A 50 -10.29 -16.76 -15.23
N ILE A 51 -10.54 -17.26 -16.45
CA ILE A 51 -11.86 -17.24 -17.09
C ILE A 51 -12.82 -18.19 -16.36
N ALA A 52 -12.35 -19.38 -15.97
CA ALA A 52 -13.15 -20.35 -15.21
C ALA A 52 -13.56 -19.82 -13.82
N LYS A 53 -12.74 -18.97 -13.19
CA LYS A 53 -13.07 -18.31 -11.91
C LYS A 53 -14.13 -17.22 -12.03
N GLN A 54 -14.38 -16.73 -13.24
CA GLN A 54 -15.33 -15.66 -13.54
C GLN A 54 -16.53 -16.21 -14.33
N ASP A 55 -16.92 -17.45 -14.07
CA ASP A 55 -18.07 -18.12 -14.69
C ASP A 55 -18.03 -18.14 -16.25
N GLY A 56 -16.83 -18.13 -16.84
CA GLY A 56 -16.67 -18.11 -18.29
C GLY A 56 -16.69 -16.72 -18.93
N ASP A 57 -16.81 -15.65 -18.14
CA ASP A 57 -16.79 -14.27 -18.65
C ASP A 57 -15.34 -13.77 -18.83
N GLU A 58 -14.91 -13.72 -20.09
CA GLU A 58 -13.60 -13.21 -20.49
C GLU A 58 -13.39 -11.73 -20.15
N GLU A 59 -14.44 -10.90 -20.21
CA GLU A 59 -14.34 -9.48 -19.88
C GLU A 59 -14.18 -9.28 -18.38
N ALA A 60 -14.94 -10.02 -17.56
CA ALA A 60 -14.81 -10.01 -16.12
C ALA A 60 -13.39 -10.44 -15.69
N ALA A 61 -12.84 -11.49 -16.31
CA ALA A 61 -11.48 -11.95 -16.05
C ALA A 61 -10.42 -10.89 -16.41
N LYS A 62 -10.59 -10.17 -17.53
CA LYS A 62 -9.73 -9.03 -17.90
C LYS A 62 -9.81 -7.93 -16.85
N ARG A 63 -11.01 -7.50 -16.47
CA ARG A 63 -11.23 -6.45 -15.47
C ARG A 63 -10.62 -6.81 -14.12
N GLU A 64 -10.74 -8.07 -13.68
CA GLU A 64 -10.14 -8.52 -12.43
C GLU A 64 -8.61 -8.48 -12.48
N LYS A 65 -7.99 -8.91 -13.58
CA LYS A 65 -6.53 -8.79 -13.78
C LYS A 65 -6.08 -7.33 -13.72
N PHE A 66 -6.79 -6.41 -14.38
CA PHE A 66 -6.49 -4.98 -14.31
C PHE A 66 -6.66 -4.42 -12.90
N SER A 67 -7.71 -4.82 -12.18
CA SER A 67 -7.96 -4.43 -10.80
C SER A 67 -6.85 -4.91 -9.84
N LYS A 68 -6.37 -6.15 -10.02
CA LYS A 68 -5.22 -6.71 -9.30
C LYS A 68 -3.94 -5.93 -9.59
N LEU A 69 -3.68 -5.58 -10.86
CA LEU A 69 -2.51 -4.79 -11.25
C LEU A 69 -2.55 -3.40 -10.62
N ARG A 70 -3.68 -2.71 -10.70
CA ARG A 70 -3.87 -1.41 -10.05
C ARG A 70 -3.61 -1.49 -8.55
N SER A 71 -4.18 -2.49 -7.89
CA SER A 71 -3.98 -2.74 -6.45
C SER A 71 -2.51 -2.97 -6.10
N ARG A 72 -1.75 -3.69 -6.95
CA ARG A 72 -0.30 -3.89 -6.75
C ARG A 72 0.49 -2.59 -6.88
N ILE A 73 0.19 -1.77 -7.89
CA ILE A 73 0.81 -0.45 -8.07
C ILE A 73 0.52 0.44 -6.86
N GLU A 74 -0.74 0.52 -6.43
CA GLU A 74 -1.14 1.30 -5.26
C GLU A 74 -0.43 0.82 -4.00
N TRP A 75 -0.40 -0.50 -3.77
CA TRP A 75 0.29 -1.09 -2.64
C TRP A 75 1.78 -0.78 -2.67
N TRP A 76 2.42 -0.84 -3.84
CA TRP A 76 3.84 -0.51 -4.00
C TRP A 76 4.13 0.94 -3.64
N PHE A 77 3.39 1.90 -4.19
CA PHE A 77 3.58 3.32 -3.85
C PHE A 77 3.38 3.55 -2.36
N ARG A 78 2.31 3.01 -1.78
CA ARG A 78 2.07 3.12 -0.34
C ARG A 78 3.21 2.53 0.49
N ASN A 79 3.79 1.40 0.08
CA ASN A 79 4.86 0.78 0.87
C ASN A 79 6.21 1.50 0.70
N HIS A 80 6.48 2.06 -0.48
CA HIS A 80 7.75 2.76 -0.78
C HIS A 80 7.74 4.26 -0.42
N THR A 81 6.58 4.83 -0.12
CA THR A 81 6.43 6.23 0.33
C THR A 81 6.11 6.35 1.82
N ARG A 82 5.88 5.21 2.49
CA ARG A 82 5.85 5.20 3.96
C ARG A 82 7.21 5.67 4.43
N ALA A 83 7.22 6.79 5.13
CA ALA A 83 8.35 7.18 5.93
C ALA A 83 8.74 5.97 6.78
N ASN A 84 9.92 5.40 6.52
CA ASN A 84 10.55 4.47 7.42
C ASN A 84 10.44 5.08 8.82
N SER A 85 10.08 4.27 9.81
CA SER A 85 9.74 4.65 11.18
C SER A 85 10.87 5.35 11.96
N THR A 86 11.85 5.91 11.28
CA THR A 86 13.01 6.64 11.77
C THR A 86 12.95 8.15 11.51
N GLY A 87 11.93 8.69 10.85
CA GLY A 87 11.95 10.14 10.56
C GLY A 87 10.66 10.81 10.08
N SER A 88 9.48 10.39 10.53
CA SER A 88 8.24 11.11 10.20
C SER A 88 7.81 12.04 11.32
N THR A 89 7.82 13.33 11.04
CA THR A 89 7.33 14.47 11.85
C THR A 89 5.81 14.43 12.13
N ASN A 90 5.18 13.25 12.09
CA ASN A 90 3.81 13.03 12.55
C ASN A 90 3.86 12.35 13.93
N LYS A 91 3.60 13.17 14.96
CA LYS A 91 3.59 12.84 16.40
C LYS A 91 2.72 11.63 16.81
N SER A 92 1.96 11.01 15.92
CA SER A 92 1.07 9.88 16.23
C SER A 92 1.73 8.50 16.14
N LYS A 93 2.95 8.39 15.60
CA LYS A 93 3.73 7.14 15.59
C LYS A 93 5.11 7.33 16.19
N ALA A 94 5.19 8.09 17.27
CA ALA A 94 6.41 8.19 18.06
C ALA A 94 6.82 6.79 18.55
N VAL A 95 8.03 6.38 18.14
CA VAL A 95 8.77 5.25 18.71
C VAL A 95 8.82 5.46 20.22
N LEU A 96 8.14 4.60 20.98
CA LEU A 96 8.01 4.59 22.43
C LEU A 96 7.74 5.97 23.08
N SER A 97 6.53 6.18 23.58
CA SER A 97 6.28 7.33 24.46
C SER A 97 7.14 7.20 25.73
N LEU A 98 8.22 7.97 25.81
CA LEU A 98 9.09 8.05 27.01
C LEU A 98 8.43 8.82 28.16
N THR A 99 7.23 9.37 27.93
CA THR A 99 6.38 9.89 29.00
C THR A 99 6.02 8.76 29.96
N ARG A 100 6.31 8.98 31.25
CA ARG A 100 6.03 8.03 32.34
C ARG A 100 4.57 7.56 32.23
N LYS A 101 4.36 6.27 31.95
CA LYS A 101 3.02 5.67 31.92
C LYS A 101 2.32 5.99 33.24
N ARG A 102 1.04 6.41 33.17
CA ARG A 102 0.20 6.57 34.37
C ARG A 102 0.25 5.26 35.16
N THR A 103 0.53 5.36 36.45
CA THR A 103 0.55 4.23 37.38
C THR A 103 -0.77 3.48 37.25
N GLN A 104 -0.70 2.24 36.75
CA GLN A 104 -1.86 1.37 36.70
C GLN A 104 -2.19 0.96 38.14
N PRO A 105 -3.45 1.00 38.58
CA PRO A 105 -3.82 0.47 39.89
C PRO A 105 -3.46 -1.01 39.94
N LEU A 106 -2.86 -1.47 41.05
CA LEU A 106 -2.54 -2.89 41.24
C LEU A 106 -3.83 -3.71 41.20
N MET A 107 -3.78 -4.86 40.53
CA MET A 107 -4.90 -5.80 40.60
C MET A 107 -4.99 -6.39 42.02
N PRO A 108 -6.20 -6.76 42.50
CA PRO A 108 -6.41 -7.19 43.89
C PRO A 108 -5.51 -8.34 44.34
N TYR A 109 -5.23 -9.29 43.45
CA TYR A 109 -4.36 -10.44 43.75
C TYR A 109 -2.88 -10.04 43.90
N GLN A 110 -2.44 -8.98 43.22
CA GLN A 110 -1.08 -8.45 43.35
C GLN A 110 -0.89 -7.75 44.69
N ALA A 111 -1.93 -7.08 45.21
CA ALA A 111 -1.89 -6.48 46.54
C ALA A 111 -1.72 -7.53 47.64
N TYR A 112 -2.33 -8.71 47.48
CA TYR A 112 -2.22 -9.80 48.46
C TYR A 112 -0.81 -10.41 48.54
N MET A 113 -0.04 -10.39 47.44
CA MET A 113 1.33 -10.90 47.42
C MET A 113 2.37 -9.94 48.02
N HIS A 114 1.99 -8.70 48.32
CA HIS A 114 2.84 -7.69 48.93
C HIS A 114 2.56 -7.49 50.43
N LEU A 115 1.72 -8.34 51.03
CA LEU A 115 1.47 -8.36 52.48
C LEU A 115 2.50 -9.23 53.23
#